data_AF-A0A5J5N6U6-F1
#
_entry.id   AF-A0A5J5N6U6-F1
#
_cell.length_a   1.000
_cell.length_b   1.000
_cell.length_c   1.000
_cell.angle_alpha   90.00
_cell.angle_beta   90.00
_cell.angle_gamma   90.00
#
_symmetry.space_group_name_H-M   'P 1'
#
loop_
_entity.id
_entity.type
_entity.pdbx_description
1 polymer ?
#
loop_
_entity_poly.entity_id
_entity_poly.type
_entity_poly.pdbx_seq_one_letter_code
_entity_poly.pdbx_strand_id
1 'polypeptide(L)' 'MEKHLKTEPFEQQLRDAFKVLDKEATGFILVSDLKHILTSVGEKLEPTEFDDWIKGVDVGSDGKLKYDDFIARMVAK' A
#
# COMPACT_ATOMS: atom_id res chain seq x y z
N MET A 1 -27.21 -4.79 -4.58
CA MET A 1 -26.21 -4.53 -3.52
C MET A 1 -25.22 -5.68 -3.56
N GLU A 2 -24.32 -5.62 -4.53
CA GLU A 2 -23.38 -6.68 -4.83
C GLU A 2 -22.28 -6.67 -3.77
N LYS A 3 -22.21 -7.78 -3.03
CA LYS A 3 -21.25 -8.04 -1.97
C LYS A 3 -19.89 -8.27 -2.62
N HIS A 4 -19.06 -7.23 -2.70
CA HIS A 4 -17.64 -7.40 -3.00
C HIS A 4 -16.96 -8.03 -1.77
N LEU A 5 -16.90 -9.36 -1.79
CA LEU A 5 -16.07 -10.13 -0.88
C LEU A 5 -14.60 -9.94 -1.27
N LYS A 6 -13.76 -9.53 -0.28
CA LYS A 6 -12.30 -9.80 -0.13
C LYS A 6 -11.29 -8.62 -0.19
N THR A 7 -11.66 -7.37 0.01
CA THR A 7 -10.64 -6.29 0.20
C THR A 7 -10.07 -6.26 1.64
N GLU A 8 -10.86 -6.67 2.64
CA GLU A 8 -10.46 -6.72 4.06
C GLU A 8 -9.21 -7.57 4.38
N PRO A 9 -9.03 -8.81 3.85
CA PRO A 9 -7.83 -9.58 4.14
C PRO A 9 -6.57 -8.92 3.55
N PHE A 10 -6.66 -8.33 2.35
CA PHE A 10 -5.50 -7.70 1.71
C PHE A 10 -5.08 -6.42 2.42
N GLU A 11 -6.04 -5.57 2.82
CA GLU A 11 -5.75 -4.39 3.65
C GLU A 11 -5.09 -4.78 4.98
N GLN A 12 -5.64 -5.79 5.67
CA GLN A 12 -5.08 -6.23 6.95
C GLN A 12 -3.66 -6.80 6.78
N GLN A 13 -3.41 -7.61 5.76
CA GLN A 13 -2.08 -8.14 5.48
C GLN A 13 -1.08 -7.05 5.14
N LEU A 14 -1.49 -6.03 4.38
CA LEU A 14 -0.69 -4.85 4.10
C LEU A 14 -0.35 -4.09 5.38
N ARG A 15 -1.36 -3.79 6.22
CA ARG A 15 -1.15 -3.13 7.52
C ARG A 15 -0.21 -3.91 8.43
N ASP A 16 -0.33 -5.25 8.47
CA ASP A 16 0.55 -6.09 9.29
C ASP A 16 2.00 -6.07 8.76
N ALA A 17 2.17 -6.18 7.44
CA ALA A 17 3.49 -6.06 6.80
C ALA A 17 4.11 -4.67 7.02
N PHE A 18 3.31 -3.59 6.96
CA PHE A 18 3.78 -2.25 7.28
C PHE A 18 4.20 -2.11 8.73
N LYS A 19 3.44 -2.65 9.70
CA LYS A 19 3.84 -2.64 11.11
C LYS A 19 5.16 -3.35 11.37
N VAL A 20 5.47 -4.39 10.60
CA VAL A 20 6.75 -5.12 10.72
C VAL A 20 7.92 -4.29 10.18
N LEU A 21 7.71 -3.52 9.11
CA LEU A 21 8.74 -2.64 8.54
C LEU A 21 8.89 -1.33 9.33
N ASP A 22 7.77 -0.68 9.63
CA ASP A 22 7.69 0.60 10.35
C ASP A 22 7.61 0.36 11.86
N LYS A 23 8.71 -0.16 12.43
CA LYS A 23 8.81 -0.42 13.89
C LYS A 23 8.63 0.83 14.74
N GLU A 24 8.98 1.97 14.18
CA GLU A 24 8.86 3.28 14.82
C GLU A 24 7.45 3.89 14.66
N ALA A 25 6.54 3.21 13.94
CA ALA A 25 5.20 3.70 13.64
C ALA A 25 5.22 5.13 13.07
N THR A 26 6.20 5.43 12.23
CA THR A 26 6.37 6.74 11.59
C THR A 26 5.19 7.08 10.68
N GLY A 27 4.48 6.07 10.15
CA GLY A 27 3.41 6.28 9.18
C GLY A 27 3.89 6.32 7.72
N PHE A 28 5.20 6.23 7.48
CA PHE A 28 5.80 6.41 6.16
C PHE A 28 6.66 5.22 5.76
N ILE A 29 6.61 4.87 4.48
CA ILE A 29 7.47 3.83 3.92
C ILE A 29 8.05 4.24 2.57
N LEU A 30 9.15 3.63 2.17
CA LEU A 30 9.73 3.84 0.84
C LEU A 30 8.84 3.22 -0.23
N VAL A 31 8.70 3.90 -1.37
CA VAL A 31 7.99 3.38 -2.57
C VAL A 31 8.54 1.99 -2.96
N SER A 32 9.86 1.81 -2.84
CA SER A 32 10.53 0.55 -3.13
C SER A 32 10.13 -0.59 -2.18
N ASP A 33 10.01 -0.30 -0.88
CA ASP A 33 9.58 -1.28 0.13
C ASP A 33 8.09 -1.61 -0.03
N LEU A 34 7.28 -0.61 -0.39
CA LEU A 34 5.86 -0.79 -0.68
C LEU A 34 5.67 -1.84 -1.77
N LYS A 35 6.38 -1.69 -2.89
CA LYS A 35 6.36 -2.62 -4.02
C LYS A 35 6.78 -4.03 -3.60
N HIS A 36 7.76 -4.13 -2.71
CA HIS A 36 8.21 -5.40 -2.14
C HIS A 36 7.12 -6.08 -1.30
N ILE A 37 6.43 -5.33 -0.43
CA ILE A 37 5.32 -5.84 0.37
C ILE A 37 4.17 -6.30 -0.52
N LEU A 38 3.75 -5.49 -1.49
CA LEU A 38 2.63 -5.83 -2.38
C LEU A 38 2.89 -7.16 -3.11
N THR A 39 4.12 -7.33 -3.60
CA THR A 39 4.57 -8.60 -4.23
C THR A 39 4.57 -9.76 -3.22
N SER A 40 4.91 -9.50 -1.95
CA SER A 40 5.00 -10.51 -0.89
C SER A 40 3.64 -10.92 -0.30
N VAL A 41 2.66 -10.01 -0.26
CA VAL A 41 1.32 -10.26 0.29
C VAL A 41 0.49 -11.13 -0.66
N GLY A 42 0.86 -11.18 -1.94
CA GLY A 42 0.42 -12.24 -2.87
C GLY A 42 -0.54 -11.79 -3.96
N GLU A 43 -0.99 -10.54 -3.94
CA GLU A 43 -1.58 -9.90 -5.13
C GLU A 43 -0.46 -9.29 -5.94
N LYS A 44 -0.18 -9.89 -7.11
CA LYS A 44 0.70 -9.28 -8.10
C LYS A 44 0.02 -8.02 -8.63
N LEU A 45 0.17 -6.92 -7.92
CA LEU A 45 -0.12 -5.61 -8.48
C LEU A 45 0.81 -5.40 -9.63
N GLU A 46 0.23 -5.16 -10.81
CA GLU A 46 1.05 -4.86 -11.97
C GLU A 46 1.82 -3.56 -11.70
N PRO A 47 3.08 -3.48 -12.15
CA PRO A 47 3.88 -2.26 -11.98
C PRO A 47 3.17 -1.03 -12.56
N THR A 48 2.32 -1.20 -13.57
CA THR A 48 1.46 -0.16 -14.16
C THR A 48 0.34 0.30 -13.23
N GLU A 49 -0.33 -0.60 -12.52
CA GLU A 49 -1.36 -0.25 -11.53
C GLU A 49 -0.75 0.44 -10.31
N PHE A 50 0.41 -0.06 -9.87
CA PHE A 50 1.18 0.57 -8.82
C PHE A 50 1.57 2.01 -9.17
N ASP A 51 2.04 2.24 -10.40
CA ASP A 51 2.38 3.57 -10.88
C ASP A 51 1.15 4.49 -10.90
N ASP A 52 -0.02 3.99 -11.35
CA ASP A 52 -1.29 4.73 -11.34
C ASP A 52 -1.71 5.15 -9.92
N TRP A 53 -1.51 4.26 -8.95
CA TRP A 53 -1.81 4.54 -7.55
C TRP A 53 -0.84 5.55 -6.94
N ILE A 54 0.46 5.40 -7.21
CA ILE A 54 1.51 6.31 -6.75
C ILE A 54 1.38 7.70 -7.38
N LYS A 55 0.94 7.80 -8.63
CA LYS A 55 0.81 9.08 -9.35
C LYS A 55 -0.13 10.08 -8.67
N GLY A 56 -1.03 9.62 -7.80
CA GLY A 56 -1.93 10.46 -7.01
C GLY A 56 -1.59 10.51 -5.51
N VAL A 57 -0.51 9.87 -5.08
CA VAL A 57 -0.05 9.88 -3.68
C VAL A 57 1.10 10.86 -3.55
N ASP A 58 1.10 11.62 -2.46
CA ASP A 58 2.20 12.53 -2.15
C ASP A 58 3.44 11.70 -1.75
N VAL A 59 4.42 11.65 -2.65
CA VAL A 59 5.72 11.04 -2.41
C VAL A 59 6.68 12.14 -1.99
N GLY A 60 7.17 12.05 -0.76
CA GLY A 60 8.16 12.98 -0.22
C GLY A 60 9.48 12.91 -0.97
N SER A 61 10.34 13.91 -0.75
CA SER A 61 11.64 14.04 -1.43
C SER A 61 12.61 12.88 -1.16
N ASP A 62 12.40 12.13 -0.07
CA ASP A 62 13.13 10.91 0.27
C ASP A 62 12.60 9.64 -0.42
N GLY A 63 11.61 9.76 -1.31
CA GLY A 63 10.94 8.62 -1.92
C GLY A 63 10.06 7.84 -0.94
N LYS A 64 9.64 8.49 0.15
CA LYS A 64 8.74 7.94 1.16
C LYS A 64 7.33 8.46 0.96
N LEU A 65 6.34 7.61 1.16
CA LEU A 65 4.92 7.96 1.10
C LEU A 65 4.20 7.49 2.36
N LYS A 66 3.03 8.05 2.64
CA LYS A 66 2.16 7.57 3.72
C LYS A 66 1.42 6.32 3.28
N TYR A 67 1.66 5.22 3.97
CA TYR A 67 0.97 3.97 3.65
C TYR A 67 -0.55 4.10 3.86
N ASP A 68 -1.00 4.95 4.78
CA ASP A 68 -2.43 5.17 5.05
C ASP A 68 -3.11 5.87 3.86
N ASP A 69 -2.46 6.84 3.23
CA ASP A 69 -2.91 7.47 1.98
C ASP A 69 -2.99 6.45 0.83
N PHE A 70 -2.01 5.54 0.75
CA PHE A 70 -2.01 4.47 -0.26
C PHE A 70 -3.16 3.48 -0.04
N ILE A 71 -3.38 3.03 1.20
CA ILE A 71 -4.51 2.15 1.55
C ILE A 71 -5.83 2.86 1.28
N ALA A 72 -5.98 4.12 1.69
CA ALA A 72 -7.17 4.91 1.42
C ALA A 72 -7.43 5.03 -0.09
N ARG A 73 -6.37 5.21 -0.91
CA ARG A 73 -6.48 5.25 -2.37
C ARG A 73 -6.91 3.92 -2.97
N MET A 74 -6.47 2.80 -2.40
CA MET A 74 -6.84 1.45 -2.81
C MET A 74 -8.30 1.13 -2.46
N VAL A 75 -8.76 1.53 -1.27
CA VAL A 75 -10.13 1.29 -0.78
C VAL A 75 -11.15 2.24 -1.43
N ALA A 76 -10.73 3.46 -1.78
CA ALA A 76 -11.59 4.44 -2.44
C ALA A 76 -11.87 4.15 -3.93
N LYS A 77 -11.38 3.03 -4.48
CA LYS A 77 -11.57 2.63 -5.88
C LYS A 77 -12.66 1.59 -6.04
#